data_AF-A0A2Z3HCI6-F1
#
_entry.id   AF-A0A2Z3HCI6-F1
#
_cell.length_a   1.000
_cell.length_b   1.000
_cell.length_c   1.000
_cell.angle_alpha   90.00
_cell.angle_beta   90.00
_cell.angle_gamma   90.00
#
_symmetry.space_group_name_H-M   'P 1'
#
loop_
_entity.id
_entity.type
_entity.pdbx_description
1 polymer ?
#
loop_
_entity_poly.entity_id
_entity_poly.type
_entity_poly.pdbx_seq_one_letter_code
_entity_poly.pdbx_strand_id
1 'polypeptide(L)'
;MGRFLSDNFEATHQKVGTFQVVNGVKIGGNVASYFCLSDGTVIHAVAGPLGAKEFLREARWAVDLRKLAASEAGGDPIKYRLALRKGHLERLASENGLRLPPRTLPVVASGPPPVPTSNEIRTKAGRALGNQGQVHTLLAYYPLPQLSQLYTIVFEDVLKEKVSTLPVDAR
;
A
#
# COMPACT_ATOMS: atom_id res chain seq x y z
N MET A 1 20.51 5.98 -0.58
CA MET A 1 19.16 5.74 -0.02
C MET A 1 18.83 6.76 1.07
N GLY A 2 19.61 6.80 2.17
CA GLY A 2 19.36 7.71 3.31
C GLY A 2 19.05 9.15 2.92
N ARG A 3 19.94 9.81 2.14
CA ARG A 3 19.72 11.18 1.66
C ARG A 3 18.37 11.38 0.96
N PHE A 4 18.01 10.52 0.01
CA PHE A 4 16.73 10.65 -0.71
C PHE A 4 15.53 10.54 0.24
N LEU A 5 15.59 9.63 1.21
CA LEU A 5 14.52 9.46 2.18
C LEU A 5 14.41 10.70 3.08
N SER A 6 15.53 11.18 3.64
CA SER A 6 15.55 12.38 4.48
C SER A 6 15.07 13.64 3.75
N ASP A 7 15.36 13.77 2.45
CA ASP A 7 14.95 14.93 1.65
C ASP A 7 13.45 14.92 1.31
N ASN A 8 12.76 13.76 1.38
CA ASN A 8 11.39 13.61 0.88
C ASN A 8 10.38 13.08 1.92
N PHE A 9 10.84 12.49 3.02
CA PHE A 9 10.00 11.79 3.98
C PHE A 9 10.45 12.01 5.42
N GLU A 10 9.48 12.08 6.32
CA GLU A 10 9.69 11.89 7.75
C GLU A 10 9.33 10.44 8.10
N ALA A 11 10.32 9.68 8.59
CA ALA A 11 10.14 8.26 8.86
C ALA A 11 9.68 8.02 10.29
N THR A 12 8.53 7.38 10.45
CA THR A 12 8.03 6.87 11.73
C THR A 12 7.85 5.36 11.65
N HIS A 13 7.84 4.68 12.80
CA HIS A 13 7.60 3.25 12.86
C HIS A 13 6.63 2.93 13.99
N GLN A 14 5.78 1.93 13.75
CA GLN A 14 4.88 1.38 14.76
C GLN A 14 4.96 -0.14 14.71
N LYS A 15 5.11 -0.76 15.88
CA LYS A 15 4.99 -2.20 16.02
C LYS A 15 3.51 -2.56 16.15
N VAL A 16 3.01 -3.34 15.19
CA VAL A 16 1.59 -3.70 15.09
C VAL A 16 1.35 -5.22 15.18
N GLY A 17 2.36 -5.99 15.61
CA GLY A 17 2.26 -7.44 15.75
C GLY A 17 3.44 -8.04 16.50
N THR A 18 3.32 -9.33 16.80
CA THR A 18 4.37 -10.13 17.45
C THR A 18 4.89 -11.20 16.49
N PHE A 19 6.07 -11.73 16.77
CA PHE A 19 6.58 -12.92 16.11
C PHE A 19 6.64 -14.06 17.13
N GLN A 20 6.56 -15.28 16.65
CA GLN A 20 6.75 -16.50 17.42
C GLN A 20 7.84 -17.36 16.78
N VAL A 21 8.47 -18.23 17.56
CA VAL A 21 9.37 -19.25 17.02
C VAL A 21 8.69 -20.59 17.21
N VAL A 22 8.29 -21.22 16.12
CA VAL A 22 7.65 -22.55 16.11
C VAL A 22 8.61 -23.52 15.46
N ASN A 23 9.04 -24.55 16.21
CA ASN A 23 10.03 -25.54 15.75
C ASN A 23 11.33 -24.92 15.21
N GLY A 24 11.83 -23.86 15.86
CA GLY A 24 13.06 -23.16 15.46
C GLY A 24 12.89 -22.20 14.27
N VAL A 25 11.68 -22.06 13.72
CA VAL A 25 11.39 -21.14 12.61
C VAL A 25 10.65 -19.92 13.14
N LYS A 26 11.16 -18.71 12.82
CA LYS A 26 10.46 -17.46 13.10
C LYS A 26 9.24 -17.33 12.21
N ILE A 27 8.06 -17.20 12.81
CA ILE A 27 6.78 -16.94 12.18
C ILE A 27 6.30 -15.57 12.66
N GLY A 28 6.05 -14.64 11.74
CA GLY A 28 5.62 -13.29 12.07
C GLY A 28 6.75 -12.25 12.04
N GLY A 29 6.39 -10.99 12.26
CA GLY A 29 7.34 -9.88 12.24
C GLY A 29 7.68 -9.42 10.81
N ASN A 30 6.74 -9.58 9.88
CA ASN A 30 6.80 -8.89 8.60
C ASN A 30 6.73 -7.38 8.83
N VAL A 31 7.15 -6.66 7.80
CA VAL A 31 7.13 -5.21 7.75
C VAL A 31 6.24 -4.77 6.59
N ALA A 32 5.51 -3.69 6.80
CA ALA A 32 4.92 -2.92 5.72
C ALA A 32 5.41 -1.48 5.84
N SER A 33 5.71 -0.85 4.70
CA SER A 33 6.05 0.57 4.64
C SER A 33 4.95 1.29 3.88
N TYR A 34 4.50 2.43 4.41
CA TYR A 34 3.46 3.25 3.79
C TYR A 34 4.05 4.61 3.45
N PHE A 35 3.83 5.06 2.22
CA PHE A 35 4.19 6.39 1.75
C PHE A 35 2.94 7.25 1.84
N CYS A 36 2.90 8.15 2.82
CA CYS A 36 1.70 8.91 3.15
C CYS A 36 1.88 10.41 2.90
N LEU A 37 0.75 11.09 2.74
CA LEU A 37 0.64 12.53 2.99
C LEU A 37 0.68 12.82 4.49
N SER A 38 0.85 14.10 4.85
CA SER A 38 0.96 14.54 6.25
C SER A 38 -0.29 14.28 7.08
N ASP A 39 -1.45 14.05 6.44
CA ASP A 39 -2.71 13.72 7.10
C ASP A 39 -2.94 12.21 7.27
N GLY A 40 -1.96 11.37 6.91
CA GLY A 40 -2.07 9.91 7.00
C GLY A 40 -2.71 9.24 5.78
N THR A 41 -3.05 10.01 4.75
CA THR A 41 -3.55 9.47 3.48
C THR A 41 -2.45 8.71 2.73
N VAL A 42 -2.71 7.46 2.34
CA VAL A 42 -1.72 6.60 1.69
C VAL A 42 -1.66 6.85 0.18
N ILE A 43 -0.45 7.09 -0.34
CA ILE A 43 -0.14 7.19 -1.77
C ILE A 43 0.31 5.83 -2.30
N HIS A 44 1.19 5.15 -1.58
CA HIS A 44 1.74 3.85 -1.95
C HIS A 44 2.06 3.04 -0.70
N ALA A 45 2.12 1.71 -0.81
CA ALA A 45 2.56 0.84 0.26
C ALA A 45 3.43 -0.29 -0.29
N VAL A 46 4.35 -0.77 0.55
CA VAL A 46 5.18 -1.94 0.30
C VAL A 46 4.84 -2.95 1.38
N ALA A 47 4.28 -4.09 0.97
CA ALA A 47 3.99 -5.22 1.85
C ALA A 47 5.12 -6.26 1.80
N GLY A 48 5.88 -6.36 2.89
CA GLY A 48 6.93 -7.34 3.10
C GLY A 48 8.33 -6.73 3.06
N PRO A 49 9.36 -7.53 3.38
CA PRO A 49 10.75 -7.08 3.34
C PRO A 49 11.19 -6.79 1.90
N LEU A 50 11.90 -5.68 1.72
CA LEU A 50 12.61 -5.34 0.48
C LEU A 50 14.08 -5.08 0.76
N GLY A 51 14.93 -5.37 -0.23
CA GLY A 51 16.30 -4.88 -0.24
C GLY A 51 16.36 -3.35 -0.39
N ALA A 52 17.50 -2.76 -0.05
CA ALA A 52 17.68 -1.31 -0.06
C ALA A 52 17.47 -0.67 -1.44
N LYS A 53 17.85 -1.38 -2.52
CA LYS A 53 17.70 -0.88 -3.90
C LYS A 53 16.22 -0.88 -4.31
N GLU A 54 15.53 -1.98 -4.02
CA GLU A 54 14.10 -2.14 -4.28
C GLU A 54 13.30 -1.13 -3.48
N PHE A 55 13.58 -0.98 -2.19
CA PHE A 55 12.91 0.00 -1.35
C PHE A 55 13.10 1.43 -1.84
N LEU A 56 14.33 1.79 -2.25
CA LEU A 56 14.60 3.11 -2.83
C LEU A 56 13.83 3.33 -4.15
N ARG A 57 13.68 2.29 -4.98
CA ARG A 57 12.88 2.37 -6.21
C ARG A 57 11.41 2.63 -5.89
N GLU A 58 10.85 1.93 -4.91
CA GLU A 58 9.46 2.14 -4.48
C GLU A 58 9.23 3.53 -3.89
N ALA A 59 10.17 4.02 -3.07
CA ALA A 59 10.11 5.36 -2.51
C ALA A 59 10.17 6.45 -3.60
N ARG A 60 11.06 6.29 -4.58
CA ARG A 60 11.13 7.23 -5.73
C ARG A 60 9.83 7.22 -6.53
N TRP A 61 9.32 6.04 -6.81
CA TRP A 61 8.07 5.90 -7.55
C TRP A 61 6.89 6.56 -6.83
N ALA A 62 6.77 6.41 -5.51
CA ALA A 62 5.74 7.08 -4.72
C ALA A 62 5.83 8.61 -4.82
N VAL A 63 7.05 9.18 -4.77
CA VAL A 63 7.27 10.62 -4.94
C VAL A 63 6.91 11.07 -6.35
N ASP A 64 7.37 10.36 -7.36
CA ASP A 64 7.17 10.72 -8.76
C ASP A 64 5.69 10.62 -9.15
N LEU A 65 5.00 9.55 -8.72
CA LEU A 65 3.56 9.38 -8.91
C LEU A 65 2.78 10.54 -8.28
N ARG A 66 3.11 10.91 -7.04
CA ARG A 66 2.46 12.03 -6.35
C ARG A 66 2.65 13.34 -7.12
N LYS A 67 3.89 13.64 -7.54
CA LYS A 67 4.21 14.87 -8.28
C LYS A 67 3.47 14.94 -9.61
N LEU A 68 3.47 13.83 -10.36
CA LEU A 68 2.73 13.72 -11.61
C LEU A 68 1.23 13.93 -11.38
N ALA A 69 0.63 13.19 -10.44
CA ALA A 69 -0.79 13.31 -10.14
C ALA A 69 -1.17 14.72 -9.70
N ALA A 70 -0.36 15.38 -8.87
CA ALA A 70 -0.63 16.75 -8.43
C ALA A 70 -0.56 17.74 -9.59
N SER A 71 0.41 17.57 -10.49
CA SER A 71 0.56 18.40 -11.69
C SER A 71 -0.61 18.22 -12.66
N GLU A 72 -1.04 16.98 -12.92
CA GLU A 72 -2.17 16.68 -13.82
C GLU A 72 -3.51 17.13 -13.25
N ALA A 73 -3.65 17.08 -11.92
CA ALA A 73 -4.90 17.42 -11.25
C ALA A 73 -5.20 18.93 -11.27
N GLY A 74 -4.17 19.79 -11.23
CA GLY A 74 -4.37 21.24 -11.16
C GLY A 74 -5.24 21.67 -9.97
N GLY A 75 -5.17 20.94 -8.85
CA GLY A 75 -6.00 21.17 -7.66
C GLY A 75 -7.34 20.43 -7.64
N ASP A 76 -7.73 19.73 -8.71
CA ASP A 76 -8.96 18.94 -8.76
C ASP A 76 -8.80 17.58 -8.01
N PRO A 77 -9.51 17.36 -6.89
CA PRO A 77 -9.36 16.16 -6.08
C PRO A 77 -9.86 14.88 -6.76
N ILE A 78 -10.76 14.97 -7.75
CA ILE A 78 -11.20 13.82 -8.53
C ILE A 78 -10.10 13.43 -9.51
N LYS A 79 -9.53 14.40 -10.25
CA LYS A 79 -8.41 14.13 -11.16
C LYS A 79 -7.20 13.58 -10.42
N TYR A 80 -6.89 14.11 -9.23
CA TYR A 80 -5.80 13.63 -8.40
C TYR A 80 -5.95 12.14 -8.04
N ARG A 81 -7.16 11.74 -7.59
CA ARG A 81 -7.48 10.33 -7.31
C ARG A 81 -7.43 9.44 -8.55
N LEU A 82 -7.92 9.93 -9.69
CA LEU A 82 -7.88 9.20 -10.95
C LEU A 82 -6.44 8.99 -11.44
N ALA A 83 -5.57 9.99 -11.31
CA ALA A 83 -4.16 9.89 -11.68
C ALA A 83 -3.40 8.86 -10.82
N LEU A 84 -3.63 8.88 -9.49
CA LEU A 84 -3.05 7.88 -8.58
C LEU A 84 -3.53 6.46 -8.89
N ARG A 85 -4.85 6.29 -9.08
CA ARG A 85 -5.42 5.01 -9.53
C ARG A 85 -4.78 4.54 -10.83
N LYS A 86 -4.66 5.42 -11.81
CA LYS A 86 -4.04 5.12 -13.11
C LYS A 86 -2.61 4.61 -12.92
N GLY A 87 -1.79 5.28 -12.11
CA GLY A 87 -0.42 4.85 -11.82
C GLY A 87 -0.36 3.44 -11.21
N HIS A 88 -1.25 3.11 -10.27
CA HIS A 88 -1.32 1.76 -9.72
C HIS A 88 -1.78 0.71 -10.73
N LEU A 89 -2.75 1.03 -11.59
CA LEU A 89 -3.22 0.13 -12.65
C LEU A 89 -2.11 -0.15 -13.68
N GLU A 90 -1.35 0.88 -14.06
CA GLU A 90 -0.21 0.75 -14.97
C GLU A 90 0.89 -0.12 -14.35
N ARG A 91 1.20 0.09 -13.07
CA ARG A 91 2.18 -0.72 -12.33
C ARG A 91 1.74 -2.18 -12.25
N LEU A 92 0.48 -2.43 -11.86
CA LEU A 92 -0.13 -3.77 -11.80
C LEU A 92 -0.06 -4.50 -13.14
N ALA A 93 -0.39 -3.80 -14.23
CA ALA A 93 -0.31 -4.36 -15.57
C ALA A 93 1.13 -4.68 -15.98
N SER A 94 2.09 -3.80 -15.67
CA SER A 94 3.50 -3.96 -16.05
C SER A 94 4.21 -5.07 -15.26
N GLU A 95 3.92 -5.21 -13.97
CA GLU A 95 4.63 -6.12 -13.07
C GLU A 95 3.95 -7.49 -12.94
N ASN A 96 2.62 -7.54 -13.08
CA ASN A 96 1.84 -8.76 -12.88
C ASN A 96 1.03 -9.19 -14.11
N GLY A 97 1.03 -8.40 -15.19
CA GLY A 97 0.23 -8.68 -16.39
C GLY A 97 -1.29 -8.53 -16.20
N LEU A 98 -1.76 -8.16 -14.99
CA LEU A 98 -3.18 -8.05 -14.70
C LEU A 98 -3.70 -6.67 -15.12
N ARG A 99 -4.70 -6.68 -16.01
CA ARG A 99 -5.44 -5.46 -16.40
C ARG A 99 -6.85 -5.54 -15.84
N LEU A 100 -7.18 -4.65 -14.91
CA LEU A 100 -8.51 -4.56 -14.35
C LEU A 100 -9.44 -3.81 -15.33
N PRO A 101 -10.59 -4.39 -15.73
CA PRO A 101 -11.52 -3.69 -16.61
C PRO A 101 -12.07 -2.42 -15.93
N PRO A 102 -12.19 -1.28 -16.61
CA PRO A 102 -12.69 -0.04 -16.00
C PRO A 102 -14.04 -0.19 -15.28
N ARG A 103 -14.93 -1.04 -15.81
CA ARG A 103 -16.25 -1.33 -15.22
C ARG A 103 -16.21 -2.01 -13.86
N THR A 104 -15.09 -2.61 -13.46
CA THR A 104 -14.96 -3.26 -12.15
C THR A 104 -14.47 -2.31 -11.08
N LEU A 105 -14.00 -1.11 -11.45
CA LEU A 105 -13.48 -0.12 -10.53
C LEU A 105 -14.60 0.77 -10.00
N PRO A 106 -14.58 1.16 -8.72
CA PRO A 106 -15.59 2.04 -8.16
C PRO A 106 -15.45 3.46 -8.74
N VAL A 107 -16.57 4.15 -8.90
CA VAL A 107 -16.58 5.55 -9.36
C VAL A 107 -15.84 6.43 -8.35
N VAL A 108 -14.95 7.30 -8.85
CA VAL A 108 -14.30 8.30 -8.00
C VAL A 108 -15.25 9.49 -7.85
N ALA A 109 -15.72 9.72 -6.62
CA ALA A 109 -16.56 10.86 -6.27
C ALA A 109 -15.75 11.98 -5.61
N SER A 110 -16.33 13.18 -5.52
CA SER A 110 -15.74 14.35 -4.86
C SER A 110 -15.62 14.20 -3.33
N GLY A 111 -16.48 13.38 -2.72
CA GLY A 111 -16.48 13.13 -1.27
C GLY A 111 -15.30 12.30 -0.75
N PRO A 112 -15.31 11.89 0.53
CA PRO A 112 -14.27 11.03 1.08
C PRO A 112 -14.07 9.75 0.26
N PRO A 113 -12.84 9.22 0.16
CA PRO A 113 -12.61 7.95 -0.50
C PRO A 113 -13.40 6.83 0.21
N PRO A 114 -13.94 5.85 -0.54
CA PRO A 114 -14.63 4.73 0.08
C PRO A 114 -13.69 3.95 0.99
N VAL A 115 -14.23 3.41 2.08
CA VAL A 115 -13.47 2.58 3.01
C VAL A 115 -12.97 1.33 2.28
N PRO A 116 -11.66 1.05 2.30
CA PRO A 116 -11.11 -0.16 1.69
C PRO A 116 -11.71 -1.44 2.25
N THR A 117 -11.83 -2.45 1.39
CA THR A 117 -12.12 -3.83 1.78
C THR A 117 -11.10 -4.76 1.10
N SER A 118 -11.04 -6.02 1.51
CA SER A 118 -10.15 -7.02 0.90
C SER A 118 -10.82 -7.92 -0.13
N ASN A 119 -12.04 -7.59 -0.57
CA ASN A 119 -12.83 -8.44 -1.47
C ASN A 119 -12.09 -8.72 -2.78
N GLU A 120 -11.46 -7.70 -3.35
CA GLU A 120 -10.80 -7.73 -4.66
C GLU A 120 -9.55 -8.62 -4.64
N ILE A 121 -8.76 -8.53 -3.57
CA ILE A 121 -7.54 -9.33 -3.38
C ILE A 121 -7.85 -10.76 -2.90
N ARG A 122 -9.06 -11.01 -2.37
CA ARG A 122 -9.52 -12.35 -1.97
C ARG A 122 -10.05 -13.19 -3.12
N THR A 123 -10.26 -12.62 -4.31
CA THR A 123 -10.61 -13.37 -5.53
C THR A 123 -9.49 -14.34 -5.93
N LYS A 124 -9.79 -15.37 -6.76
CA LYS A 124 -8.76 -16.29 -7.27
C LYS A 124 -7.64 -15.54 -8.01
N ALA A 125 -8.01 -14.55 -8.83
CA ALA A 125 -7.05 -13.71 -9.55
C ALA A 125 -6.23 -12.84 -8.59
N GLY A 126 -6.87 -12.21 -7.60
CA GLY A 126 -6.20 -11.39 -6.58
C GLY A 126 -5.20 -12.20 -5.73
N ARG A 127 -5.57 -13.41 -5.30
CA ARG A 127 -4.68 -14.29 -4.52
C ARG A 127 -3.50 -14.82 -5.32
N ALA A 128 -3.63 -14.92 -6.64
CA ALA A 128 -2.53 -15.31 -7.50
C ALA A 128 -1.49 -14.19 -7.68
N LEU A 129 -1.82 -12.96 -7.29
CA LEU A 129 -0.85 -11.86 -7.22
C LEU A 129 0.03 -12.03 -5.98
N GLY A 130 1.32 -11.70 -6.13
CA GLY A 130 2.19 -11.46 -4.99
C GLY A 130 1.78 -10.20 -4.20
N ASN A 131 2.41 -9.98 -3.05
CA ASN A 131 2.05 -8.91 -2.11
C ASN A 131 1.90 -7.53 -2.77
N GLN A 132 2.85 -7.14 -3.63
CA GLN A 132 2.81 -5.83 -4.30
C GLN A 132 1.66 -5.71 -5.31
N GLY A 133 1.35 -6.78 -6.05
CA GLY A 133 0.19 -6.78 -6.95
C GLY A 133 -1.13 -6.65 -6.19
N GLN A 134 -1.23 -7.26 -5.00
CA GLN A 134 -2.39 -7.08 -4.12
C GLN A 134 -2.49 -5.64 -3.60
N VAL A 135 -1.37 -5.02 -3.20
CA VAL A 135 -1.34 -3.60 -2.81
C VAL A 135 -1.76 -2.68 -3.95
N HIS A 136 -1.24 -2.88 -5.17
CA HIS A 136 -1.64 -2.10 -6.33
C HIS A 136 -3.12 -2.28 -6.67
N THR A 137 -3.65 -3.50 -6.51
CA THR A 137 -5.09 -3.76 -6.65
C THR A 137 -5.89 -2.96 -5.63
N LEU A 138 -5.52 -2.99 -4.35
CA LEU A 138 -6.18 -2.22 -3.29
C LEU A 138 -6.15 -0.72 -3.58
N LEU A 139 -4.99 -0.16 -3.91
CA LEU A 139 -4.84 1.28 -4.14
C LEU A 139 -5.42 1.75 -5.48
N ALA A 140 -5.62 0.85 -6.44
CA ALA A 140 -6.39 1.13 -7.65
C ALA A 140 -7.90 1.22 -7.34
N TYR A 141 -8.44 0.31 -6.54
CA TYR A 141 -9.84 0.35 -6.12
C TYR A 141 -10.12 1.53 -5.20
N TYR A 142 -9.26 1.75 -4.22
CA TYR A 142 -9.41 2.73 -3.15
C TYR A 142 -8.25 3.74 -3.19
N PRO A 143 -8.21 4.68 -4.15
CA PRO A 143 -7.15 5.68 -4.21
C PRO A 143 -7.25 6.64 -3.03
N LEU A 144 -6.09 6.94 -2.41
CA LEU A 144 -5.97 7.79 -1.23
C LEU A 144 -6.71 7.27 0.03
N PRO A 145 -6.59 6.00 0.42
CA PRO A 145 -7.22 5.54 1.64
C PRO A 145 -6.50 6.10 2.87
N GLN A 146 -7.19 6.19 4.01
CA GLN A 146 -6.52 6.53 5.26
C GLN A 146 -5.68 5.36 5.76
N LEU A 147 -4.50 5.62 6.31
CA LEU A 147 -3.62 4.57 6.86
C LEU A 147 -4.36 3.69 7.87
N SER A 148 -5.16 4.30 8.75
CA SER A 148 -5.97 3.60 9.77
C SER A 148 -6.97 2.60 9.19
N GLN A 149 -7.36 2.77 7.92
CA GLN A 149 -8.28 1.87 7.22
C GLN A 149 -7.54 0.82 6.40
N LEU A 150 -6.34 1.14 5.90
CA LEU A 150 -5.59 0.26 5.01
C LEU A 150 -4.68 -0.73 5.77
N TYR A 151 -4.07 -0.31 6.88
CA TYR A 151 -2.97 -1.07 7.46
C TYR A 151 -3.38 -2.48 7.92
N THR A 152 -4.57 -2.62 8.52
CA THR A 152 -5.09 -3.92 8.93
C THR A 152 -5.26 -4.86 7.73
N ILE A 153 -5.77 -4.37 6.60
CA ILE A 153 -5.92 -5.17 5.39
C ILE A 153 -4.55 -5.63 4.86
N VAL A 154 -3.56 -4.75 4.84
CA VAL A 154 -2.22 -5.11 4.37
C VAL A 154 -1.58 -6.15 5.30
N PHE A 155 -1.69 -6.02 6.61
CA PHE A 155 -1.14 -7.02 7.53
C PHE A 155 -1.91 -8.35 7.46
N GLU A 156 -3.23 -8.31 7.64
CA GLU A 156 -4.02 -9.54 7.81
C GLU A 156 -4.33 -10.23 6.49
N ASP A 157 -4.63 -9.48 5.43
CA ASP A 157 -5.02 -10.03 4.15
C ASP A 157 -3.89 -10.12 3.14
N VAL A 158 -2.91 -9.22 3.14
CA VAL A 158 -1.76 -9.31 2.20
C VAL A 158 -0.63 -10.11 2.83
N LEU A 159 -0.16 -9.74 4.02
CA LEU A 159 0.97 -10.39 4.70
C LEU A 159 0.59 -11.66 5.46
N LYS A 160 -0.71 -11.92 5.64
CA LYS A 160 -1.24 -13.06 6.41
C LYS A 160 -0.76 -13.06 7.87
N GLU A 161 -0.57 -11.87 8.43
CA GLU A 161 -0.19 -11.66 9.83
C GLU A 161 -1.31 -11.02 10.62
N LYS A 162 -1.55 -11.51 11.83
CA LYS A 162 -2.52 -10.86 12.73
C LYS A 162 -1.93 -9.57 13.29
N VAL A 163 -2.70 -8.49 13.20
CA VAL A 163 -2.41 -7.29 13.96
C VAL A 163 -2.65 -7.59 15.44
N SER A 164 -1.69 -7.25 16.28
CA SER A 164 -1.82 -7.34 17.73
C SER A 164 -1.27 -6.08 18.38
N THR A 165 -2.11 -5.43 19.19
CA THR A 165 -1.73 -4.28 20.02
C THR A 165 -1.37 -4.70 21.45
N LEU A 166 -1.45 -6.01 21.76
CA LEU A 166 -1.07 -6.52 23.07
C LEU A 166 0.45 -6.39 23.27
N PRO A 167 0.92 -6.03 24.48
CA PRO A 167 2.33 -6.08 24.81
C PRO A 167 2.90 -7.46 24.51
N VAL A 168 4.15 -7.52 24.04
CA VAL A 168 4.83 -8.80 23.90
C VAL A 168 5.11 -9.32 25.30
N ASP A 169 4.49 -10.43 25.69
CA ASP A 169 4.85 -11.12 26.93
C ASP A 169 6.33 -11.49 26.87
N ALA A 170 7.12 -10.86 27.73
CA ALA A 170 8.49 -11.27 28.00
C ALA A 170 8.42 -12.56 28.83
N ARG A 171 8.43 -13.71 28.16
CA ARG A 171 8.71 -15.00 28.79
C ARG A 171 10.09 -15.47 28.37
#